data_AF-A0A952Q0Y6-F1
#
_entry.id   AF-A0A952Q0Y6-F1
#
_cell.length_a   1.000
_cell.length_b   1.000
_cell.length_c   1.000
_cell.angle_alpha   90.00
_cell.angle_beta   90.00
_cell.angle_gamma   90.00
#
_symmetry.space_group_name_H-M   'P 1'
#
loop_
_entity.id
_entity.type
_entity.pdbx_description
1 polymer ?
#
loop_
_entity_poly.entity_id
_entity_poly.type
_entity_poly.pdbx_seq_one_letter_code
_entity_poly.pdbx_strand_id
1 'polypeptide(L)'
;MATLTRDESEALYRLFNRFALEDQRNYYRTIIAKSRTAARQVNQLRAVFALLTGLSSALAGLIVATDAGAGNPATATIVVTLLVIAIVTPIIGSAFGTLGDLYQWDRLTTVYEGALQNIEVADALSPDSEDDDKNYTAALRAFAEGTLSVMRDESAQWGQLIRPPRQIEEFLQAEARKAMATGADFGLSSADSGTTPPTPPKTPPAGGVG
;
A
#
# COMPACT_ATOMS: atom_id res chain seq x y z
N MET A 1 15.43 23.06 33.44
CA MET A 1 16.07 22.34 32.33
C MET A 1 17.51 22.77 32.31
N ALA A 2 18.46 21.82 32.28
CA ALA A 2 19.87 22.16 32.10
C ALA A 2 20.07 22.81 30.72
N THR A 3 20.79 23.93 30.67
CA THR A 3 21.17 24.58 29.41
C THR A 3 22.33 23.80 28.81
N LEU A 4 22.14 23.30 27.59
CA LEU A 4 23.19 22.64 26.82
C LEU A 4 24.29 23.65 26.47
N THR A 5 25.53 23.20 26.51
CA THR A 5 26.67 23.96 25.98
C THR A 5 26.63 23.99 24.44
N ARG A 6 27.41 24.89 23.83
CA ARG A 6 27.52 24.99 22.37
C ARG A 6 28.00 23.67 21.76
N ASP A 7 29.07 23.09 22.30
CA ASP A 7 29.64 21.83 21.83
C ASP A 7 28.64 20.67 21.92
N GLU A 8 27.85 20.60 23.00
CA GLU A 8 26.79 19.61 23.15
C GLU A 8 25.67 19.79 22.11
N SER A 9 25.29 21.04 21.84
CA SER A 9 24.26 21.36 20.84
C SER A 9 24.73 21.02 19.42
N GLU A 10 26.00 21.27 19.10
CA GLU A 10 26.60 20.86 17.83
C GLU A 10 26.69 19.34 17.70
N ALA A 11 27.08 18.65 18.78
CA ALA A 11 27.10 17.18 18.79
C ALA A 11 25.70 16.59 18.55
N LEU A 12 24.68 17.16 19.20
CA LEU A 12 23.28 16.76 19.01
C LEU A 12 22.79 17.05 17.59
N TYR A 13 23.13 18.21 17.03
CA TYR A 13 22.83 18.52 15.63
C TYR A 13 23.43 17.48 14.68
N ARG A 14 24.73 17.17 14.82
CA ARG A 14 25.41 16.19 13.95
C ARG A 14 24.78 14.80 14.07
N LEU A 15 24.44 14.39 15.30
CA LEU A 15 23.80 13.11 15.56
C LEU A 15 22.41 13.05 14.91
N PHE A 16 21.59 14.08 15.13
CA PHE A 16 20.24 14.15 14.57
C PHE A 16 20.25 14.24 13.05
N ASN A 17 21.10 15.10 12.48
CA ASN A 17 21.24 15.24 11.03
C ASN A 17 21.62 13.90 10.39
N ARG A 18 22.61 13.20 10.95
CA ARG A 18 23.07 11.92 10.40
C ARG A 18 22.04 10.80 10.52
N PHE A 19 21.43 10.62 11.69
CA PHE A 19 20.60 9.45 11.97
C PHE A 19 19.11 9.66 11.74
N ALA A 20 18.60 10.88 11.88
CA ALA A 20 17.20 11.17 11.61
C ALA A 20 17.02 11.64 10.17
N LEU A 21 17.75 12.68 9.76
CA LEU A 21 17.47 13.35 8.50
C LEU A 21 18.08 12.63 7.29
N GLU A 22 19.38 12.35 7.29
CA GLU A 22 20.05 11.68 6.18
C GLU A 22 19.53 10.25 5.96
N ASP A 23 19.29 9.51 7.04
CA ASP A 23 18.74 8.16 6.97
C ASP A 23 17.35 8.15 6.33
N GLN A 24 16.45 9.04 6.77
CA GLN A 24 15.12 9.17 6.16
C GLN A 24 15.17 9.61 4.69
N ARG A 25 16.03 10.58 4.35
CA ARG A 25 16.21 10.99 2.94
C ARG A 25 16.64 9.81 2.07
N ASN A 26 17.61 9.02 2.56
CA ASN A 26 18.11 7.86 1.84
C ASN A 26 17.04 6.77 1.72
N TYR A 27 16.27 6.54 2.78
CA TYR A 27 15.13 5.65 2.78
C TYR A 27 14.09 6.07 1.75
N TYR A 28 13.59 7.32 1.79
CA TYR A 28 12.58 7.82 0.85
C TYR A 28 13.05 7.74 -0.61
N ARG A 29 14.28 8.18 -0.90
CA ARG A 29 14.85 8.07 -2.26
C ARG A 29 14.89 6.62 -2.74
N THR A 30 15.30 5.69 -1.87
CA THR A 30 15.35 4.27 -2.19
C THR A 30 13.96 3.71 -2.49
N ILE A 31 12.97 4.04 -1.67
CA ILE A 31 11.59 3.55 -1.85
C ILE A 31 10.96 4.15 -3.09
N ILE A 32 11.12 5.46 -3.35
CA ILE A 32 10.65 6.12 -4.58
C ILE A 32 11.24 5.43 -5.83
N ALA A 33 12.55 5.18 -5.84
CA ALA A 33 13.21 4.53 -6.97
C ALA A 33 12.72 3.09 -7.19
N LYS A 34 12.51 2.33 -6.11
CA LYS A 34 11.95 0.98 -6.17
C LYS A 34 10.51 0.99 -6.69
N SER A 35 9.65 1.85 -6.16
CA SER A 35 8.25 1.98 -6.59
C SER A 35 8.12 2.36 -8.06
N ARG A 36 8.89 3.35 -8.53
CA ARG A 36 8.94 3.73 -9.96
C ARG A 36 9.43 2.59 -10.86
N THR A 37 10.36 1.78 -10.37
CA THR A 37 10.87 0.63 -11.12
C THR A 37 9.84 -0.49 -11.18
N ALA A 38 9.17 -0.80 -10.07
CA ALA A 38 8.09 -1.78 -10.03
C ALA A 38 6.92 -1.38 -10.95
N ALA A 39 6.50 -0.11 -10.91
CA ALA A 39 5.44 0.40 -11.78
C ALA A 39 5.81 0.25 -13.27
N ARG A 40 7.06 0.55 -13.65
CA ARG A 40 7.55 0.33 -15.02
C ARG A 40 7.54 -1.14 -15.41
N GLN A 41 8.00 -2.03 -14.52
CA GLN A 41 8.03 -3.48 -14.78
C GLN A 41 6.62 -4.05 -15.00
N VAL A 42 5.65 -3.63 -14.20
CA VAL A 42 4.25 -4.06 -14.36
C VAL A 42 3.66 -3.56 -15.67
N ASN A 43 3.91 -2.31 -16.05
CA ASN A 43 3.49 -1.78 -17.34
C ASN A 43 4.14 -2.54 -18.51
N GLN A 44 5.42 -2.87 -18.40
CA GLN A 44 6.13 -3.68 -19.41
C GLN A 44 5.52 -5.08 -19.52
N LEU A 45 5.28 -5.77 -18.40
CA LEU A 45 4.64 -7.10 -18.40
C LEU A 45 3.26 -7.02 -19.05
N ARG A 46 2.43 -6.04 -18.70
CA ARG A 46 1.10 -5.86 -19.30
C ARG A 46 1.20 -5.65 -20.81
N ALA A 47 2.15 -4.85 -21.28
CA ALA A 47 2.40 -4.64 -22.71
C ALA A 47 2.84 -5.92 -23.42
N VAL A 48 3.71 -6.72 -22.79
CA VAL A 48 4.16 -8.02 -23.32
C VAL A 48 2.98 -8.99 -23.44
N PHE A 49 2.15 -9.11 -22.41
CA PHE A 49 0.95 -9.96 -22.46
C PHE A 49 -0.06 -9.46 -23.51
N ALA A 50 -0.25 -8.15 -23.66
CA ALA A 50 -1.09 -7.60 -24.73
C ALA A 50 -0.55 -7.95 -26.13
N LEU A 51 0.76 -7.82 -26.33
CA LEU A 51 1.43 -8.18 -27.59
C LEU A 51 1.28 -9.67 -27.91
N LEU A 52 1.53 -10.55 -26.92
CA LEU A 52 1.37 -12.00 -27.08
C LEU A 52 -0.07 -12.38 -27.44
N THR A 53 -1.05 -11.71 -26.84
CA THR A 53 -2.48 -11.90 -27.15
C THR A 53 -2.78 -11.53 -28.61
N GLY A 54 -2.35 -10.34 -29.04
CA GLY A 54 -2.56 -9.85 -30.40
C GLY A 54 -1.87 -10.71 -31.45
N LEU A 55 -0.60 -11.06 -31.20
CA LEU A 55 0.20 -11.91 -32.09
C LEU A 55 -0.40 -13.32 -32.21
N SER A 56 -0.83 -13.93 -31.10
CA SER A 56 -1.43 -15.27 -31.13
C SER A 56 -2.75 -15.27 -31.90
N SER A 57 -3.58 -14.25 -31.70
CA SER A 57 -4.84 -14.09 -32.43
C SER A 57 -4.60 -13.88 -33.93
N ALA A 58 -3.63 -13.05 -34.30
CA ALA A 58 -3.28 -12.78 -35.70
C ALA A 58 -2.72 -14.03 -36.41
N LEU A 59 -1.83 -14.77 -35.76
CA LEU A 59 -1.27 -16.00 -36.31
C LEU A 59 -2.32 -17.09 -36.46
N ALA A 60 -3.21 -17.27 -35.47
CA ALA A 60 -4.33 -18.20 -35.57
C ALA A 60 -5.22 -17.86 -36.77
N GLY A 61 -5.57 -16.59 -36.94
CA GLY A 61 -6.36 -16.12 -38.08
C GLY A 61 -5.66 -16.33 -39.43
N LEU A 62 -4.35 -16.04 -39.51
CA LEU A 62 -3.56 -16.25 -40.72
C LEU A 62 -3.50 -17.72 -41.11
N ILE A 63 -3.23 -18.61 -40.14
CA ILE A 63 -3.18 -20.06 -40.37
C ILE A 63 -4.52 -20.54 -40.92
N VAL A 64 -5.63 -20.17 -40.27
CA VAL A 64 -7.00 -20.54 -40.74
C VAL A 64 -7.31 -19.99 -42.14
N ALA A 65 -6.82 -18.80 -42.47
CA ALA A 65 -7.03 -18.20 -43.79
C ALA A 65 -6.20 -18.89 -44.89
N THR A 66 -5.00 -19.36 -44.56
CA THR A 66 -4.09 -20.02 -45.53
C THR A 66 -4.34 -21.51 -45.68
N ASP A 67 -4.79 -22.19 -44.63
CA ASP A 67 -5.19 -23.60 -44.66
C ASP A 67 -6.64 -23.68 -45.16
N ALA A 68 -6.82 -23.63 -46.48
CA ALA A 68 -8.09 -23.55 -47.19
C ALA A 68 -9.00 -24.81 -47.06
N GLY A 69 -9.09 -25.39 -45.87
CA GLY A 69 -9.97 -26.51 -45.55
C GLY A 69 -9.33 -27.90 -45.68
N ALA A 70 -8.00 -28.03 -45.63
CA ALA A 70 -7.33 -29.31 -45.83
C ALA A 70 -7.46 -30.30 -44.65
N GLY A 71 -8.14 -29.93 -43.56
CA GLY A 71 -8.48 -30.84 -42.46
C GLY A 71 -7.26 -31.42 -41.72
N ASN A 72 -6.10 -30.76 -41.78
CA ASN A 72 -4.90 -31.27 -41.12
C ASN A 72 -5.05 -31.15 -39.58
N PRO A 73 -5.02 -32.28 -38.84
CA PRO A 73 -5.17 -32.27 -37.38
C PRO A 73 -4.04 -31.53 -36.66
N ALA A 74 -2.86 -31.44 -37.27
CA ALA A 74 -1.74 -30.67 -36.72
C ALA A 74 -2.02 -29.16 -36.75
N THR A 75 -2.57 -28.64 -37.86
CA THR A 75 -2.96 -27.24 -37.97
C THR A 75 -4.02 -26.89 -36.93
N ALA A 76 -5.04 -27.75 -36.79
CA ALA A 76 -6.11 -27.55 -35.80
C ALA A 76 -5.56 -27.46 -34.37
N THR A 77 -4.60 -28.32 -34.03
CA THR A 77 -3.96 -28.31 -32.70
C THR A 77 -3.21 -27.00 -32.45
N ILE A 78 -2.42 -26.52 -33.42
CA ILE A 78 -1.68 -25.25 -33.32
C ILE A 78 -2.65 -24.08 -33.14
N VAL A 79 -3.72 -24.01 -33.94
CA VAL A 79 -4.73 -22.95 -33.83
C VAL A 79 -5.40 -22.97 -32.45
N VAL A 80 -5.81 -24.13 -31.95
CA VAL A 80 -6.39 -24.26 -30.61
C VAL A 80 -5.42 -23.79 -29.54
N THR A 81 -4.13 -24.16 -29.62
CA THR A 81 -3.12 -23.68 -28.67
C THR A 81 -2.96 -22.16 -28.71
N LEU A 82 -2.90 -21.56 -29.90
CA LEU A 82 -2.81 -20.09 -30.05
C LEU A 82 -4.04 -19.38 -29.49
N LEU A 83 -5.23 -19.94 -29.68
CA LEU A 83 -6.48 -19.41 -29.11
C LEU A 83 -6.47 -19.50 -27.58
N VAL A 84 -6.01 -20.61 -27.01
CA VAL A 84 -5.87 -20.74 -25.55
C VAL A 84 -4.91 -19.69 -25.01
N ILE A 85 -3.75 -19.48 -25.65
CA ILE A 85 -2.82 -18.41 -25.27
C ILE A 85 -3.51 -17.05 -25.35
N ALA A 86 -4.23 -16.75 -26.43
CA ALA A 86 -4.94 -15.48 -26.60
C ALA A 86 -6.00 -15.23 -25.51
N ILE A 87 -6.61 -16.28 -24.94
CA ILE A 87 -7.61 -16.16 -23.88
C ILE A 87 -6.96 -16.03 -22.49
N VAL A 88 -5.92 -16.82 -22.21
CA VAL A 88 -5.28 -16.87 -20.88
C VAL A 88 -4.38 -15.65 -20.62
N THR A 89 -3.69 -15.19 -21.65
CA THR A 89 -2.69 -14.12 -21.57
C THR A 89 -3.27 -12.79 -21.04
N PRO A 90 -4.45 -12.31 -21.49
CA PRO A 90 -5.12 -11.14 -20.90
C PRO A 90 -5.47 -11.28 -19.42
N ILE A 91 -5.84 -12.47 -18.97
CA ILE A 91 -6.21 -12.75 -17.56
C ILE A 91 -4.97 -12.61 -16.67
N ILE A 92 -3.84 -13.14 -17.11
CA ILE A 92 -2.56 -12.96 -16.41
C ILE A 92 -2.16 -11.49 -16.42
N GLY A 93 -2.30 -10.81 -17.57
CA GLY A 93 -2.03 -9.38 -17.70
C GLY A 93 -2.89 -8.52 -16.76
N SER A 94 -4.16 -8.86 -16.55
CA SER A 94 -5.05 -8.13 -15.64
C SER A 94 -4.69 -8.34 -14.17
N ALA A 95 -4.20 -9.52 -13.79
CA ALA A 95 -3.71 -9.77 -12.43
C ALA A 95 -2.50 -8.87 -12.07
N PHE A 96 -1.65 -8.53 -13.03
CA PHE A 96 -0.60 -7.53 -12.80
C PHE A 96 -1.15 -6.10 -12.64
N GLY A 97 -2.27 -5.79 -13.29
CA GLY A 97 -3.02 -4.55 -13.07
C GLY A 97 -3.54 -4.46 -11.63
N THR A 98 -4.15 -5.53 -11.12
CA THR A 98 -4.67 -5.56 -9.74
C THR A 98 -3.55 -5.48 -8.70
N LEU A 99 -2.36 -6.02 -8.97
CA LEU A 99 -1.18 -5.80 -8.13
C LEU A 99 -0.81 -4.31 -8.07
N GLY A 100 -0.87 -3.60 -9.20
CA GLY A 100 -0.63 -2.16 -9.22
C GLY A 100 -1.65 -1.37 -8.41
N ASP A 101 -2.92 -1.73 -8.52
CA ASP A 101 -4.00 -1.11 -7.74
C ASP A 101 -3.89 -1.43 -6.24
N LEU A 102 -3.47 -2.65 -5.90
CA LEU A 102 -3.29 -3.08 -4.52
C LEU A 102 -2.12 -2.35 -3.84
N TYR A 103 -0.97 -2.25 -4.53
CA TYR A 103 0.22 -1.62 -3.98
C TYR A 103 0.22 -0.09 -4.13
N GLN A 104 -0.62 0.46 -5.00
CA GLN A 104 -0.77 1.91 -5.22
C GLN A 104 0.58 2.63 -5.41
N TRP A 105 1.52 2.06 -6.19
CA TRP A 105 2.91 2.56 -6.28
C TRP A 105 3.03 4.06 -6.58
N ASP A 106 2.12 4.59 -7.39
CA ASP A 106 2.08 6.01 -7.77
C ASP A 106 1.72 6.90 -6.58
N ARG A 107 0.73 6.48 -5.79
CA ARG A 107 0.37 7.15 -4.54
C ARG A 107 1.51 7.10 -3.53
N LEU A 108 2.17 5.95 -3.37
CA LEU A 108 3.32 5.83 -2.47
C LEU A 108 4.44 6.78 -2.90
N THR A 109 4.72 6.81 -4.19
CA THR A 109 5.73 7.71 -4.78
C THR A 109 5.41 9.17 -4.46
N THR A 110 4.15 9.59 -4.65
CA THR A 110 3.69 10.95 -4.34
C THR A 110 3.84 11.31 -2.86
N VAL A 111 3.47 10.40 -1.95
CA VAL A 111 3.59 10.63 -0.49
C VAL A 111 5.06 10.81 -0.09
N TYR A 112 5.93 9.91 -0.55
CA TYR A 112 7.36 9.98 -0.22
C TYR A 112 8.06 11.18 -0.86
N GLU A 113 7.66 11.60 -2.07
CA GLU A 113 8.19 12.80 -2.70
C GLU A 113 7.79 14.06 -1.93
N GLY A 114 6.54 14.15 -1.48
CA GLY A 114 6.09 15.25 -0.61
C GLY A 114 6.83 15.26 0.73
N ALA A 115 7.04 14.10 1.35
CA ALA A 115 7.82 14.00 2.58
C ALA A 115 9.29 14.43 2.36
N LEU A 116 9.90 14.01 1.26
CA LEU A 116 11.27 14.39 0.90
C LEU A 116 11.40 15.92 0.72
N GLN A 117 10.47 16.53 -0.01
CA GLN A 117 10.42 17.99 -0.20
C GLN A 117 10.24 18.72 1.13
N ASN A 118 9.37 18.23 2.01
CA ASN A 118 9.16 18.85 3.31
C ASN A 118 10.39 18.72 4.22
N ILE A 119 11.15 17.62 4.14
CA ILE A 119 12.45 17.49 4.83
C ILE A 119 13.47 18.47 4.25
N GLU A 120 13.47 18.72 2.94
CA GLU A 120 14.33 19.74 2.32
C GLU A 120 13.99 21.16 2.82
N VAL A 121 12.71 21.46 3.03
CA VAL A 121 12.28 22.72 3.65
C VAL A 121 12.69 22.80 5.13
N ALA A 122 12.54 21.71 5.90
CA ALA A 122 12.97 21.67 7.30
C ALA A 122 14.50 21.85 7.44
N ASP A 123 15.27 21.28 6.53
CA ASP A 123 16.74 21.38 6.48
C ASP A 123 17.24 22.79 6.15
N ALA A 124 16.44 23.58 5.43
CA ALA A 124 16.73 25.00 5.22
C ALA A 124 16.68 25.83 6.53
N LEU A 125 16.14 25.27 7.62
CA LEU A 125 16.14 25.85 8.97
C LEU A 125 17.28 25.28 9.86
N SER A 126 18.23 24.55 9.26
CA SER A 126 19.38 24.04 10.01
C SER A 126 20.18 25.19 10.64
N PRO A 127 20.69 25.00 11.87
CA PRO A 127 21.40 26.05 12.58
C PRO A 127 22.73 26.39 11.91
N ASP A 128 23.07 27.68 11.81
CA ASP A 128 24.34 28.12 11.25
C ASP A 128 25.44 28.09 12.32
N SER A 129 26.63 27.61 11.96
CA SER A 129 27.80 27.69 12.83
C SER A 129 28.15 29.12 13.28
N GLU A 130 27.77 30.14 12.49
CA GLU A 130 28.02 31.54 12.80
C GLU A 130 26.98 32.16 13.77
N ASP A 131 25.88 31.47 14.05
CA ASP A 131 24.84 31.94 14.98
C ASP A 131 25.36 31.99 16.43
N ASP A 132 24.88 32.99 17.18
CA ASP A 132 25.09 33.05 18.62
C ASP A 132 24.46 31.81 19.32
N ASP A 133 24.93 31.49 20.53
CA ASP A 133 24.50 30.26 21.23
C ASP A 133 22.98 30.16 21.42
N LYS A 134 22.31 31.31 21.57
CA LYS A 134 20.86 31.38 21.77
C LYS A 134 20.12 31.08 20.47
N ASN A 135 20.51 31.72 19.37
CA ASN A 135 19.91 31.51 18.06
C ASN A 135 20.21 30.11 17.54
N TYR A 136 21.42 29.60 17.74
CA TYR A 136 21.77 28.22 17.37
C TYR A 136 20.88 27.20 18.07
N THR A 137 20.68 27.34 19.39
CA THR A 137 19.83 26.42 20.16
C THR A 137 18.37 26.52 19.71
N ALA A 138 17.88 27.73 19.41
CA ALA A 138 16.53 27.94 18.91
C ALA A 138 16.34 27.34 17.50
N ALA A 139 17.30 27.55 16.59
CA ALA A 139 17.32 26.99 15.25
C ALA A 139 17.41 25.47 15.28
N LEU A 140 18.28 24.89 16.11
CA LEU A 140 18.37 23.45 16.33
C LEU A 140 17.02 22.85 16.77
N ARG A 141 16.32 23.52 17.69
CA ARG A 141 14.99 23.08 18.12
C ARG A 141 13.95 23.19 17.01
N ALA A 142 13.97 24.28 16.25
CA ALA A 142 13.05 24.48 15.12
C ALA A 142 13.30 23.44 14.01
N PHE A 143 14.55 23.18 13.68
CA PHE A 143 14.99 22.15 12.74
C PHE A 143 14.54 20.74 13.17
N ALA A 144 14.78 20.38 14.43
CA ALA A 144 14.39 19.09 14.97
C ALA A 144 12.87 18.92 15.00
N GLU A 145 12.12 19.92 15.49
CA GLU A 145 10.65 19.90 15.51
C GLU A 145 10.07 19.86 14.09
N GLY A 146 10.64 20.62 13.15
CA GLY A 146 10.23 20.61 11.76
C GLY A 146 10.40 19.23 11.13
N THR A 147 11.58 18.62 11.29
CA THR A 147 11.87 17.27 10.78
C THR A 147 10.95 16.22 11.41
N LEU A 148 10.75 16.26 12.73
CA LEU A 148 9.86 15.32 13.44
C LEU A 148 8.39 15.52 13.08
N SER A 149 7.94 16.75 12.81
CA SER A 149 6.59 17.00 12.35
C SER A 149 6.35 16.37 10.98
N VAL A 150 7.31 16.48 10.05
CA VAL A 150 7.20 15.81 8.74
C VAL A 150 7.06 14.30 8.89
N MET A 151 7.88 13.67 9.74
CA MET A 151 7.77 12.23 10.03
C MET A 151 6.42 11.85 10.66
N ARG A 152 5.90 12.68 11.57
CA ARG A 152 4.59 12.47 12.21
C ARG A 152 3.45 12.60 11.21
N ASP A 153 3.50 13.60 10.35
CA ASP A 153 2.49 13.86 9.33
C ASP A 153 2.48 12.74 8.28
N GLU A 154 3.66 12.25 7.89
CA GLU A 154 3.81 11.07 7.05
C GLU A 154 3.20 9.83 7.73
N SER A 155 3.56 9.55 8.98
CA SER A 155 3.00 8.44 9.76
C SER A 155 1.47 8.52 9.87
N ALA A 156 0.93 9.73 10.00
CA ALA A 156 -0.52 9.95 10.01
C ALA A 156 -1.16 9.69 8.65
N GLN A 157 -0.51 10.06 7.54
CA GLN A 157 -0.96 9.73 6.19
C GLN A 157 -0.98 8.22 5.95
N TRP A 158 0.02 7.49 6.44
CA TRP A 158 0.03 6.02 6.43
C TRP A 158 -1.10 5.42 7.27
N GLY A 159 -1.40 6.00 8.43
CA GLY A 159 -2.54 5.59 9.25
C GLY A 159 -3.89 5.74 8.52
N GLN A 160 -4.01 6.72 7.63
CA GLN A 160 -5.20 6.89 6.78
C GLN A 160 -5.24 5.90 5.62
N LEU A 161 -4.09 5.49 5.09
CA LEU A 161 -3.95 4.47 4.03
C LEU A 161 -4.43 3.08 4.48
N ILE A 162 -4.31 2.75 5.77
CA ILE A 162 -4.69 1.44 6.33
C ILE A 162 -6.20 1.30 6.54
N ARG A 163 -6.99 2.39 6.40
CA ARG A 163 -8.44 2.27 6.53
C ARG A 163 -9.02 1.40 5.41
N PRO A 164 -9.84 0.38 5.74
CA PRO A 164 -10.42 -0.50 4.74
C PRO A 164 -11.20 0.33 3.71
N PRO A 165 -11.08 0.03 2.41
CA PRO A 165 -11.81 0.76 1.38
C PRO A 165 -13.31 0.71 1.67
N ARG A 166 -14.01 1.83 1.42
CA ARG A 166 -15.46 1.99 1.67
C ARG A 166 -16.29 0.83 1.11
N GLN A 167 -15.86 0.22 0.02
CA GLN A 167 -16.52 -0.94 -0.60
C GLN A 167 -16.58 -2.15 0.34
N ILE A 168 -15.56 -2.38 1.17
CA ILE A 168 -15.56 -3.47 2.17
C ILE A 168 -16.49 -3.11 3.33
N GLU A 169 -16.47 -1.85 3.79
CA GLU A 169 -17.40 -1.38 4.82
C GLU A 169 -18.85 -1.46 4.34
N GLU A 170 -19.13 -1.06 3.09
CA GLU A 170 -20.44 -1.14 2.45
C GLU A 170 -20.87 -2.60 2.27
N PHE A 171 -19.96 -3.50 1.87
CA PHE A 171 -20.24 -4.93 1.76
C PHE A 171 -20.55 -5.54 3.13
N LEU A 172 -19.75 -5.25 4.16
CA LEU A 172 -19.99 -5.72 5.52
C LEU A 172 -21.30 -5.17 6.08
N GLN A 173 -21.63 -3.91 5.81
CA GLN A 173 -22.93 -3.33 6.18
C GLN A 173 -24.08 -3.97 5.41
N ALA A 174 -23.92 -4.25 4.12
CA ALA A 174 -24.93 -4.90 3.30
C ALA A 174 -25.19 -6.34 3.77
N GLU A 175 -24.14 -7.11 4.07
CA GLU A 175 -24.25 -8.45 4.63
C GLU A 175 -24.84 -8.44 6.04
N ALA A 176 -24.46 -7.48 6.90
CA ALA A 176 -25.08 -7.30 8.20
C ALA A 176 -26.59 -6.99 8.10
N ARG A 177 -26.99 -6.14 7.14
CA ARG A 177 -28.41 -5.85 6.88
C ARG A 177 -29.15 -7.08 6.36
N LYS A 178 -28.56 -7.86 5.46
CA LYS A 178 -29.15 -9.12 4.98
C LYS A 178 -29.32 -10.11 6.12
N ALA A 179 -28.30 -10.30 6.96
CA ALA A 179 -28.37 -11.18 8.13
C ALA A 179 -29.48 -10.76 9.11
N MET A 180 -29.67 -9.46 9.35
CA MET A 180 -30.78 -8.95 10.17
C MET A 180 -32.15 -9.18 9.51
N ALA A 181 -32.26 -9.00 8.19
CA ALA A 181 -33.50 -9.24 7.46
C ALA A 181 -33.87 -10.73 7.42
N THR A 182 -32.88 -11.62 7.24
CA THR A 182 -33.10 -13.08 7.20
C THR A 182 -33.30 -13.66 8.61
N GLY A 183 -32.68 -13.05 9.64
CA GLY A 183 -32.90 -13.42 11.04
C GLY A 183 -34.28 -13.03 11.58
N ALA A 184 -34.99 -12.12 10.93
CA ALA A 184 -36.35 -11.73 11.31
C ALA A 184 -37.45 -12.67 10.78
N ASP A 185 -37.13 -13.55 9.83
CA ASP A 185 -38.09 -14.48 9.20
C ASP A 185 -37.83 -15.96 9.54
N PHE A 186 -36.86 -16.25 10.41
CA PHE A 186 -36.67 -17.59 10.99
C PHE A 186 -37.57 -17.79 12.22
N GLY A 187 -38.87 -17.61 12.02
CA GLY A 187 -39.90 -17.99 12.97
C GLY A 187 -40.37 -19.44 12.79
N LEU A 188 -39.86 -20.32 13.65
CA LEU A 188 -40.56 -21.46 14.26
C LEU A 188 -40.96 -22.66 13.38
N SER A 189 -40.24 -23.78 13.56
CA SER A 189 -40.92 -25.01 13.96
C SER A 189 -40.43 -25.40 15.36
N SER A 190 -41.34 -25.27 16.31
CA SER A 190 -41.18 -25.62 17.73
C SER A 190 -40.96 -27.12 17.87
N ALA A 191 -39.72 -27.56 18.02
CA ALA A 191 -39.40 -28.88 18.53
C ALA A 191 -38.72 -28.74 19.89
N ASP A 192 -39.53 -29.05 20.90
CA ASP A 192 -39.17 -29.33 22.28
C ASP A 192 -37.82 -30.08 22.39
N SER A 193 -36.83 -29.43 23.00
CA SER A 193 -35.68 -30.13 23.58
C SER A 193 -35.14 -29.30 24.74
N GLY A 194 -35.58 -29.66 25.94
CA GLY A 194 -35.06 -29.12 27.19
C GLY A 194 -33.53 -29.20 27.23
N THR A 195 -32.87 -28.05 27.11
CA THR A 195 -31.50 -27.85 27.54
C THR A 195 -31.44 -26.52 28.25
N THR A 196 -31.19 -26.57 29.55
CA THR A 196 -30.99 -25.41 30.40
C THR A 196 -29.77 -24.61 29.90
N PRO A 197 -29.86 -23.27 29.83
CA PRO A 197 -28.73 -22.44 29.42
C PRO A 197 -27.57 -22.60 30.41
N PRO A 198 -26.31 -22.67 29.94
CA PRO A 198 -25.16 -22.61 30.82
C PRO A 198 -25.09 -21.24 31.51
N THR A 199 -25.00 -21.27 32.83
CA THR A 199 -24.85 -20.08 33.69
C THR A 199 -23.61 -19.30 33.27
N PRO A 200 -23.70 -17.96 33.09
CA PRO A 200 -22.53 -17.15 32.77
C PRO A 200 -21.48 -17.20 33.90
N PRO A 201 -20.18 -17.19 33.56
CA PRO A 201 -19.12 -17.19 34.54
C PRO A 201 -19.16 -15.92 35.39
N LYS A 202 -19.13 -16.10 36.73
CA LYS A 202 -19.04 -14.99 37.70
C LYS A 202 -17.78 -14.18 37.46
N THR A 203 -17.96 -12.90 37.14
CA THR A 203 -16.88 -11.90 37.08
C THR A 203 -16.24 -11.77 38.47
N PRO A 204 -14.89 -11.85 38.59
CA PRO A 204 -14.21 -11.57 39.85
C PRO A 204 -14.41 -10.11 40.27
N PRO A 205 -14.48 -9.81 41.59
CA PRO A 205 -14.59 -8.44 42.07
C PRO A 205 -13.34 -7.63 41.67
N ALA A 206 -13.58 -6.42 41.16
CA ALA A 206 -12.55 -5.44 40.88
C ALA A 206 -11.79 -5.13 42.17
N GLY A 207 -10.55 -5.61 42.25
CA GLY A 207 -9.61 -5.21 43.28
C GLY A 207 -9.30 -3.73 43.14
N GLY A 208 -9.79 -2.94 44.08
CA GLY A 208 -9.34 -1.58 44.28
C GLY A 208 -7.88 -1.60 44.72
N VAL A 209 -7.04 -0.87 43.99
CA VAL A 209 -5.69 -0.52 44.42
C VAL A 209 -5.77 0.93 44.89
N GLY A 210 -5.41 1.12 46.16
CA GLY A 210 -5.24 2.44 46.78
C GLY A 210 -3.88 3.06 46.46
#